data_AF-A0A7S0MU93-F1
#
_entry.id   AF-A0A7S0MU93-F1
#
_cell.length_a   1.000
_cell.length_b   1.000
_cell.length_c   1.000
_cell.angle_alpha   90.00
_cell.angle_beta   90.00
_cell.angle_gamma   90.00
#
_symmetry.space_group_name_H-M   'P 1'
#
loop_
_entity.id
_entity.type
_entity.pdbx_description
1 polymer ?
#
loop_
_entity_poly.entity_id
_entity_poly.type
_entity_poly.pdbx_seq_one_letter_code
_entity_poly.pdbx_strand_id
1 'polypeptide(L)'
;AAILSFNEQGLNAALYWENPDPRSYISIVPTSAITGDGLPDLLGLLVRLPQSRMAEKLQFVPDVQATVLEVKMIEGLGTTMDVILVNGTLKEGQTLVTCGLSGPVVTPIRALVTPQPMREMRVKGSYVHHKE
;
A
#
# COMPACT_ATOMS: atom_id res chain seq x y z
N ALA A 1 5.94 -27.03 12.75
CA ALA A 1 4.79 -27.06 11.83
C ALA A 1 4.97 -26.06 10.69
N ALA A 2 4.90 -24.74 10.94
CA ALA A 2 4.98 -23.73 9.87
C ALA A 2 6.28 -23.76 9.03
N ILE A 3 7.45 -23.86 9.68
CA ILE A 3 8.75 -23.91 8.96
C ILE A 3 8.85 -25.13 8.03
N LEU A 4 8.35 -26.28 8.48
CA LEU A 4 8.32 -27.50 7.66
C LEU A 4 7.45 -27.31 6.41
N SER A 5 6.25 -26.74 6.58
CA SER A 5 5.35 -26.46 5.45
C SER A 5 5.91 -25.44 4.46
N PHE A 6 6.68 -24.44 4.92
CA PHE A 6 7.42 -23.56 4.01
C PHE A 6 8.51 -24.31 3.26
N ASN A 7 9.25 -25.18 3.95
CA ASN A 7 10.31 -25.98 3.35
C ASN A 7 9.78 -26.94 2.28
N GLU A 8 8.61 -27.56 2.50
CA GLU A 8 7.91 -28.38 1.51
C GLU A 8 7.56 -27.62 0.23
N GLN A 9 7.39 -26.30 0.31
CA GLN A 9 7.17 -25.40 -0.83
C GLN A 9 8.47 -24.84 -1.42
N GLY A 10 9.64 -25.31 -0.96
CA GLY A 10 10.96 -24.84 -1.39
C GLY A 10 11.35 -23.48 -0.80
N LEU A 11 10.69 -23.04 0.27
CA LEU A 11 10.97 -21.77 0.94
C LEU A 11 11.69 -22.03 2.27
N ASN A 12 12.89 -21.48 2.40
CA ASN A 12 13.60 -21.47 3.67
C ASN A 12 12.97 -20.43 4.59
N ALA A 13 12.66 -20.81 5.83
CA ALA A 13 12.08 -19.90 6.81
C ALA A 13 12.73 -20.09 8.18
N ALA A 14 12.90 -18.99 8.91
CA ALA A 14 13.47 -18.98 10.25
C ALA A 14 12.78 -17.89 11.09
N LEU A 15 12.90 -17.97 12.42
CA LEU A 15 12.48 -16.87 13.29
C LEU A 15 13.29 -15.62 12.96
N TYR A 16 12.67 -14.45 13.02
CA TYR A 16 13.28 -13.23 12.49
C TYR A 16 14.62 -12.86 13.18
N TRP A 17 14.82 -13.27 14.45
CA TRP A 17 16.06 -13.06 15.22
C TRP A 17 17.11 -14.16 15.01
N GLU A 18 16.73 -15.31 14.45
CA GLU A 18 17.62 -16.44 14.11
C GLU A 18 17.91 -16.51 12.61
N ASN A 19 17.37 -15.59 11.81
CA ASN A 19 17.49 -15.62 10.36
C ASN A 19 18.96 -15.39 9.94
N PRO A 20 19.63 -16.40 9.34
CA PRO A 20 21.04 -16.29 8.96
C PRO A 20 21.25 -15.40 7.73
N ASP A 21 20.25 -15.34 6.85
CA ASP A 21 20.29 -14.50 5.64
C ASP A 21 18.86 -14.07 5.24
N PRO A 22 18.47 -12.81 5.56
CA PRO A 22 17.18 -12.25 5.17
C PRO A 22 16.95 -12.15 3.65
N ARG A 23 17.97 -12.42 2.81
CA ARG A 23 17.83 -12.47 1.35
C ARG A 23 17.28 -13.79 0.85
N SER A 24 17.67 -14.89 1.47
CA SER A 24 17.31 -16.24 1.04
C SER A 24 16.33 -16.94 2.00
N TYR A 25 16.13 -16.42 3.21
CA TYR A 25 15.21 -16.95 4.21
C TYR A 25 14.07 -15.96 4.50
N ILE A 26 12.87 -16.50 4.61
CA ILE A 26 11.68 -15.80 5.10
C ILE A 26 11.79 -15.63 6.62
N SER A 27 11.70 -14.38 7.08
CA SER A 27 11.64 -14.06 8.51
C SER A 27 10.22 -14.27 9.05
N ILE A 28 10.07 -15.17 10.02
CA ILE A 28 8.83 -15.41 10.75
C ILE A 28 8.82 -14.53 12.00
N VAL A 29 7.78 -13.71 12.14
CA VAL A 29 7.51 -12.92 13.36
C VAL A 29 6.31 -13.52 14.08
N PRO A 30 6.48 -14.13 15.27
CA PRO A 30 5.35 -14.58 16.07
C PRO A 30 4.58 -13.36 16.60
N THR A 31 3.27 -13.32 16.33
CA THR A 31 2.41 -12.20 16.77
C THR A 31 1.09 -12.70 17.33
N SER A 32 0.50 -11.96 18.26
CA SER A 32 -0.86 -12.15 18.74
C SER A 32 -1.68 -10.88 18.47
N ALA A 33 -2.69 -10.97 17.61
CA ALA A 33 -3.56 -9.84 17.30
C ALA A 33 -4.49 -9.44 18.46
N ILE A 34 -4.71 -10.34 19.42
CA ILE A 34 -5.59 -10.10 20.58
C ILE A 34 -4.84 -9.36 21.68
N THR A 35 -3.65 -9.84 22.03
CA THR A 35 -2.83 -9.24 23.10
C THR A 35 -1.91 -8.13 22.59
N GLY A 36 -1.60 -8.11 21.29
CA GLY A 36 -0.66 -7.17 20.68
C GLY A 36 0.80 -7.62 20.73
N ASP A 37 1.09 -8.81 21.29
CA ASP A 37 2.45 -9.34 21.38
C ASP A 37 3.06 -9.50 19.98
N GLY A 38 4.32 -9.13 19.83
CA GLY A 38 5.04 -9.22 18.56
C GLY A 38 4.73 -8.13 17.54
N LEU A 39 3.75 -7.25 17.80
CA LEU A 39 3.46 -6.13 16.89
C LEU A 39 4.64 -5.13 16.77
N PRO A 40 5.34 -4.75 17.86
CA PRO A 40 6.54 -3.92 17.76
C PRO A 40 7.63 -4.59 16.92
N ASP A 41 7.81 -5.90 17.06
CA ASP A 41 8.78 -6.68 16.29
C ASP A 41 8.44 -6.70 14.80
N LEU A 42 7.16 -6.91 14.48
CA LEU A 42 6.66 -6.90 13.11
C LEU A 42 6.87 -5.52 12.46
N LEU A 43 6.49 -4.45 13.15
CA LEU A 43 6.69 -3.08 12.67
C LEU A 43 8.18 -2.76 12.51
N GLY A 44 9.02 -3.18 13.45
CA GLY A 44 10.47 -3.01 13.38
C GLY A 44 11.07 -3.68 12.15
N LEU A 45 10.64 -4.91 11.84
CA LEU A 45 11.08 -5.62 10.64
C LEU A 45 10.59 -4.93 9.35
N LEU A 46 9.33 -4.49 9.33
CA LEU A 46 8.74 -3.76 8.20
C LEU A 46 9.39 -2.41 7.92
N VAL A 47 9.97 -1.74 8.93
CA VAL A 47 10.77 -0.52 8.72
C VAL A 47 12.19 -0.86 8.27
N ARG A 48 12.80 -1.88 8.86
CA ARG A 48 14.20 -2.25 8.58
C ARG A 48 14.41 -2.78 7.16
N LEU A 49 13.50 -3.62 6.66
CA LEU A 49 13.67 -4.26 5.35
C LEU A 49 13.66 -3.25 4.19
N PRO A 50 12.69 -2.31 4.09
CA PRO A 50 12.70 -1.32 3.04
C PRO A 50 13.88 -0.35 3.16
N GLN A 51 14.23 0.07 4.38
CA GLN A 51 15.36 0.98 4.59
C GLN A 51 16.70 0.38 4.13
N SER A 52 16.91 -0.92 4.36
CA SER A 52 18.18 -1.58 4.03
C SER A 52 18.26 -2.15 2.61
N ARG A 53 17.11 -2.42 1.96
CA ARG A 53 17.08 -3.15 0.68
C ARG A 53 16.27 -2.49 -0.42
N MET A 54 15.41 -1.54 -0.09
CA MET A 54 14.50 -0.90 -1.04
C MET A 54 14.73 0.61 -1.11
N ALA A 55 15.82 1.11 -0.54
CA ALA A 55 16.13 2.55 -0.54
C ALA A 55 16.06 3.15 -1.94
N GLU A 56 16.68 2.52 -2.95
CA GLU A 56 16.62 2.97 -4.35
C GLU A 56 15.20 2.94 -4.93
N LYS A 57 14.38 1.95 -4.55
CA LYS A 57 13.00 1.82 -5.04
C LYS A 57 12.02 2.80 -4.37
N LEU A 58 12.39 3.32 -3.20
CA LEU A 58 11.60 4.28 -2.42
C LEU A 58 12.05 5.73 -2.65
N GLN A 59 13.08 5.96 -3.46
CA GLN A 59 13.49 7.30 -3.82
C GLN A 59 12.37 7.99 -4.60
N PHE A 60 12.13 9.25 -4.23
CA PHE A 60 11.14 10.08 -4.90
C PHE A 60 11.57 10.35 -6.34
N VAL A 61 10.65 10.08 -7.26
CA VAL A 61 10.77 10.48 -8.66
C VAL A 61 9.62 11.44 -8.99
N PRO A 62 9.86 12.56 -9.69
CA PRO A 62 8.82 13.52 -10.04
C PRO A 62 7.74 12.94 -10.96
N ASP A 63 8.08 11.92 -11.75
CA ASP A 63 7.16 11.27 -12.66
C ASP A 63 6.04 10.56 -11.90
N VAL A 64 4.80 10.88 -12.27
CA VAL A 64 3.62 10.31 -11.64
C VAL A 64 3.51 8.83 -11.98
N GLN A 65 3.55 8.00 -10.94
CA GLN A 65 3.28 6.57 -11.02
C GLN A 65 2.10 6.27 -10.10
N ALA A 66 0.94 5.99 -10.70
CA ALA A 66 -0.26 5.65 -9.96
C ALA A 66 -0.96 4.44 -10.60
N THR A 67 -1.53 3.57 -9.77
CA THR A 67 -2.32 2.41 -10.22
C THR A 67 -3.73 2.50 -9.67
N VAL A 68 -4.72 2.29 -10.55
CA VAL A 68 -6.14 2.24 -10.17
C VAL A 68 -6.44 0.89 -9.53
N LEU A 69 -6.97 0.90 -8.31
CA LEU A 69 -7.40 -0.29 -7.60
C LEU A 69 -8.84 -0.65 -7.93
N GLU A 70 -9.74 0.30 -7.74
CA GLU A 70 -11.17 0.11 -7.94
C GLU A 70 -11.85 1.38 -8.44
N VAL A 71 -12.94 1.19 -9.17
CA VAL A 71 -13.82 2.27 -9.62
C VAL A 71 -15.17 2.03 -8.96
N LYS A 72 -15.64 3.00 -8.17
CA LYS A 72 -16.89 2.89 -7.41
C LYS A 72 -17.68 4.18 -7.41
N MET A 73 -18.99 4.05 -7.20
CA MET A 73 -19.89 5.18 -7.03
C MET A 73 -19.93 5.59 -5.55
N ILE A 74 -19.62 6.84 -5.26
CA ILE A 74 -19.75 7.44 -3.92
C ILE A 74 -20.82 8.53 -3.98
N GLU A 75 -21.76 8.47 -3.05
CA GLU A 75 -22.82 9.47 -2.91
C GLU A 75 -22.21 10.87 -2.73
N GLY A 76 -22.66 11.85 -3.52
CA GLY A 76 -22.13 13.22 -3.55
C GLY A 76 -20.90 13.44 -4.44
N LEU A 77 -20.08 12.41 -4.71
CA LEU A 77 -18.90 12.52 -5.58
C LEU A 77 -19.11 11.90 -6.98
N GLY A 78 -20.10 11.01 -7.12
CA GLY A 78 -20.37 10.26 -8.34
C GLY A 78 -19.37 9.11 -8.52
N THR A 79 -18.96 8.84 -9.76
CA THR A 79 -17.93 7.83 -10.04
C THR A 79 -16.58 8.31 -9.56
N THR A 80 -15.95 7.52 -8.69
CA THR A 80 -14.64 7.77 -8.08
C THR A 80 -13.69 6.63 -8.39
N MET A 81 -12.40 6.94 -8.38
CA MET A 81 -11.32 5.98 -8.64
C MET A 81 -10.41 5.94 -7.41
N ASP A 82 -10.29 4.77 -6.79
CA ASP A 82 -9.33 4.54 -5.73
C ASP A 82 -7.99 4.24 -6.39
N VAL A 83 -6.98 5.03 -6.07
CA VAL A 83 -5.66 4.94 -6.69
C VAL A 83 -4.57 4.78 -5.63
N ILE A 84 -3.59 3.93 -5.90
CA ILE A 84 -2.31 3.92 -5.17
C ILE A 84 -1.35 4.82 -5.93
N LEU A 85 -0.95 5.93 -5.32
CA LEU A 85 0.15 6.77 -5.80
C LEU A 85 1.47 6.23 -5.26
N VAL A 86 2.35 5.80 -6.16
CA VAL A 86 3.68 5.24 -5.84
C VAL A 86 4.75 6.34 -5.92
N ASN A 87 4.68 7.21 -6.92
CA ASN A 87 5.62 8.32 -7.13
C ASN A 87 4.94 9.52 -7.80
N GLY A 88 5.59 10.68 -7.73
CA GLY A 88 5.12 11.94 -8.27
C GLY A 88 4.07 12.62 -7.39
N THR A 89 3.33 13.56 -7.99
CA THR A 89 2.33 14.38 -7.31
C THR A 89 1.09 14.52 -8.18
N LEU A 90 -0.09 14.38 -7.58
CA LEU A 90 -1.37 14.65 -8.23
C LEU A 90 -1.88 16.00 -7.74
N LYS A 91 -2.49 16.81 -8.62
CA LYS A 91 -3.06 18.09 -8.22
C LYS A 91 -4.51 18.21 -8.65
N GLU A 92 -5.32 18.83 -7.82
CA GLU A 92 -6.69 19.19 -8.18
C GLU A 92 -6.68 20.08 -9.43
N GLY A 93 -7.55 19.81 -10.40
CA GLY A 93 -7.61 20.50 -11.69
C GLY A 93 -6.64 19.95 -12.76
N GLN A 94 -5.68 19.09 -12.40
CA GLN A 94 -4.81 18.45 -13.39
C GLN A 94 -5.61 17.48 -14.27
N THR A 95 -5.30 17.43 -15.57
CA THR A 95 -5.92 16.47 -16.48
C THR A 95 -5.24 15.11 -16.35
N LEU A 96 -6.03 14.07 -16.13
CA LEU A 96 -5.59 12.68 -16.12
C LEU A 96 -6.10 11.95 -17.36
N VAL A 97 -5.36 10.93 -17.77
CA VAL A 97 -5.76 9.99 -18.82
C VAL A 97 -5.77 8.59 -18.21
N THR A 98 -6.88 7.88 -18.35
CA THR A 98 -7.03 6.49 -17.88
C THR A 98 -7.66 5.62 -18.95
N CYS A 99 -7.47 4.31 -18.88
CA CYS A 99 -8.16 3.37 -19.73
C CYS A 99 -9.59 3.14 -19.22
N GLY A 100 -10.59 3.25 -20.10
CA GLY A 100 -11.97 2.83 -19.86
C GLY A 100 -12.36 1.69 -20.79
N LEU A 101 -13.56 1.12 -20.58
CA LEU A 101 -14.07 0.00 -21.39
C LEU A 101 -14.25 0.36 -22.87
N SER A 102 -14.63 1.61 -23.15
CA SER A 102 -14.91 2.10 -24.51
C SER A 102 -13.74 2.88 -25.11
N GLY A 103 -12.56 2.81 -24.51
CA GLY A 103 -11.37 3.56 -24.93
C GLY A 103 -10.80 4.47 -23.83
N PRO A 104 -9.83 5.33 -24.18
CA PRO A 104 -9.20 6.23 -23.22
C PRO A 104 -10.19 7.29 -22.71
N VAL A 105 -10.15 7.54 -21.41
CA VAL A 105 -10.93 8.58 -20.73
C VAL A 105 -9.96 9.68 -20.32
N VAL A 106 -10.22 10.90 -20.79
CA VAL A 106 -9.45 12.11 -20.48
C VAL A 106 -10.34 13.01 -19.64
N THR A 107 -9.93 13.34 -18.41
CA THR A 107 -10.77 14.13 -17.50
C THR A 107 -9.93 14.92 -16.49
N PRO A 108 -10.35 16.13 -16.08
CA PRO A 108 -9.71 16.83 -14.97
C PRO A 108 -10.02 16.16 -13.62
N ILE A 109 -9.03 16.17 -12.72
CA ILE A 109 -9.20 15.77 -11.32
C ILE A 109 -10.10 16.80 -10.63
N ARG A 110 -11.32 16.40 -10.27
CA ARG A 110 -12.29 17.28 -9.60
C ARG A 110 -11.98 17.49 -8.11
N ALA A 111 -11.50 16.45 -7.43
CA ALA A 111 -11.12 16.50 -6.03
C ALA A 111 -10.18 15.33 -5.72
N LEU A 112 -9.21 15.55 -4.84
CA LEU A 112 -8.42 14.51 -4.19
C LEU A 112 -8.93 14.35 -2.77
N VAL A 113 -9.22 13.12 -2.38
CA VAL A 113 -9.80 12.81 -1.07
C VAL A 113 -9.12 11.62 -0.43
N THR A 114 -8.91 11.69 0.89
CA THR A 114 -8.51 10.53 1.69
C THR A 114 -9.52 10.25 2.79
N PRO A 115 -9.65 9.00 3.25
CA PRO A 115 -10.39 8.71 4.47
C PRO A 115 -9.75 9.45 5.66
N GLN A 116 -10.52 9.62 6.75
CA GLN A 116 -9.94 10.11 7.99
C GLN A 116 -8.88 9.14 8.53
N PRO A 117 -7.81 9.66 9.17
CA PRO A 117 -6.82 8.84 9.82
C PRO A 117 -7.47 7.81 10.75
N MET A 118 -6.97 6.56 10.70
CA MET A 118 -7.44 5.45 11.54
C MET A 118 -8.91 5.06 11.34
N ARG A 119 -9.56 5.44 10.23
CA ARG A 119 -10.90 4.96 9.87
C ARG A 119 -10.84 4.11 8.60
N GLU A 120 -11.51 2.96 8.68
CA GLU A 120 -11.75 2.07 7.54
C GLU A 120 -12.59 2.80 6.47
N MET A 121 -12.18 2.75 5.20
CA MET A 121 -12.89 3.39 4.08
C MET A 121 -14.34 2.88 3.91
N ARG A 122 -14.66 1.70 4.44
CA ARG A 122 -16.00 1.10 4.38
C ARG A 122 -16.99 1.75 5.36
N VAL A 123 -16.49 2.48 6.36
CA VAL A 123 -17.33 3.18 7.34
C VAL A 123 -17.66 4.56 6.78
N LYS A 124 -18.96 4.86 6.64
CA LYS A 124 -19.41 6.19 6.21
C LYS A 124 -18.83 7.25 7.14
N GLY A 125 -17.96 8.09 6.60
CA GLY A 125 -17.29 9.18 7.31
C GLY A 125 -17.05 10.36 6.37
N SER A 126 -16.67 11.49 6.94
CA SER A 126 -16.26 12.64 6.13
C SER A 126 -14.90 12.38 5.48
N TYR A 127 -14.75 12.84 4.24
CA TYR A 127 -13.47 12.82 3.54
C TYR A 127 -12.64 14.05 3.89
N VAL A 128 -11.31 13.90 3.88
CA VAL A 128 -10.37 15.02 3.92
C VAL A 128 -10.03 15.40 2.49
N HIS A 129 -10.25 16.66 2.13
CA HIS A 129 -9.95 17.19 0.79
C HIS A 129 -8.51 17.70 0.72
N HIS A 130 -7.85 17.41 -0.38
CA HIS A 130 -6.47 17.81 -0.65
C HIS A 130 -6.38 18.62 -1.95
N LYS A 131 -5.46 19.59 -1.97
CA LYS A 131 -5.14 20.36 -3.19
C LYS A 131 -4.06 19.68 -4.02
N GLU A 132 -3.15 18.99 -3.35
CA GLU A 132 -2.07 18.16 -3.90
C GLU A 132 -1.76 16.98 -2.96
#